data_AF-A0A4Q7S6S4-F1
#
_entry.id   AF-A0A4Q7S6S4-F1
#
_cell.length_a   1.000
_cell.length_b   1.000
_cell.length_c   1.000
_cell.angle_alpha   90.00
_cell.angle_beta   90.00
_cell.angle_gamma   90.00
#
_symmetry.space_group_name_H-M   'P 1'
#
loop_
_entity.id
_entity.type
_entity.pdbx_description
1 polymer ?
#
loop_
_entity_poly.entity_id
_entity_poly.type
_entity_poly.pdbx_seq_one_letter_code
_entity_poly.pdbx_strand_id
1 'polypeptide(L)'
;MPEIDIPAITHTVLLGTFLLTFLFGAVLQRTHFCTMGAVSDIVNIGDWSRMRMWVLAIGVAMIGTGVLAWAGLIDPTRTIYTSAKLGWLSAAVGGLMFGFGMVLASGCGSKTLVRIGAGNLKSLVVFVFLGLSAYMTLRGLFGVVRVNTVDAVAVTLPSTQDLPSLVAQATGMARSTLQLALGLVLGGVLAVWALLGNGFRTFDNLLGGVAVGLIIVGMWVVSGHLGYVPEDPNTLEELFVATNSGRMESLSFVAPYAYTLDWLMMFSDKSKVLTIGIVSVFGVIAGACAYALVSRTFRWEGFGNAEDVANHMVGGILMGAGGVTALGCTIGQGLSGVSTLALGSFIVLATIIAGAILAFKYQMWRLESMA
;
A
#
# COMPACT_ATOMS: atom_id res chain seq x y z
N MET A 1 20.51 24.13 -21.75
CA MET A 1 19.76 23.26 -20.83
C MET A 1 20.50 21.94 -20.77
N PRO A 2 20.86 21.39 -19.60
CA PRO A 2 21.42 20.05 -19.55
C PRO A 2 20.44 19.09 -20.24
N GLU A 3 20.92 18.27 -21.17
CA GLU A 3 20.09 17.24 -21.81
C GLU A 3 19.55 16.32 -20.71
N ILE A 4 18.23 16.36 -20.50
CA ILE A 4 17.56 15.50 -19.53
C ILE A 4 17.52 14.10 -20.16
N ASP A 5 18.43 13.23 -19.74
CA ASP A 5 18.45 11.82 -20.15
C ASP A 5 17.37 11.03 -19.39
N ILE A 6 16.16 11.04 -19.93
CA ILE A 6 14.98 10.32 -19.39
C ILE A 6 15.27 8.81 -19.22
N PRO A 7 15.92 8.11 -20.18
CA PRO A 7 16.35 6.73 -19.98
C PRO A 7 17.22 6.51 -18.74
N ALA A 8 18.25 7.34 -18.52
CA ALA A 8 19.14 7.19 -17.36
C ALA A 8 18.41 7.40 -16.02
N ILE A 9 17.50 8.39 -15.96
CA ILE A 9 16.64 8.63 -14.79
C ILE A 9 15.73 7.43 -14.55
N THR A 10 15.11 6.91 -15.62
CA THR A 10 14.24 5.72 -15.56
C THR A 10 14.99 4.54 -14.96
N HIS A 11 16.20 4.23 -15.43
CA HIS A 11 17.01 3.15 -14.88
C HIS A 11 17.33 3.33 -13.39
N THR A 12 17.66 4.56 -12.99
CA THR A 12 17.97 4.89 -11.58
C THR A 12 16.74 4.72 -10.68
N VAL A 13 15.58 5.20 -11.13
CA VAL A 13 14.30 5.07 -10.40
C VAL A 13 13.88 3.60 -10.27
N LEU A 14 13.97 2.83 -11.36
CA LEU A 14 13.62 1.40 -11.34
C LEU A 14 14.59 0.60 -10.45
N LEU A 15 15.89 0.86 -10.52
CA LEU A 15 16.89 0.19 -9.68
C LEU A 15 16.71 0.56 -8.20
N GLY A 16 16.50 1.85 -7.89
CA GLY A 16 16.19 2.31 -6.53
C GLY A 16 14.93 1.67 -5.98
N THR A 17 13.87 1.58 -6.80
CA THR A 17 12.63 0.88 -6.46
C THR A 17 12.88 -0.60 -6.17
N PHE A 18 13.64 -1.29 -7.03
CA PHE A 18 13.95 -2.71 -6.86
C PHE A 18 14.71 -2.96 -5.56
N LEU A 19 15.75 -2.16 -5.25
CA LEU A 19 16.53 -2.32 -4.01
C LEU A 19 15.68 -2.07 -2.76
N LEU A 20 14.88 -1.00 -2.74
CA LEU A 20 14.01 -0.70 -1.60
C LEU A 20 12.95 -1.80 -1.38
N THR A 21 12.38 -2.32 -2.47
CA THR A 21 11.32 -3.34 -2.39
C THR A 21 11.88 -4.74 -2.13
N PHE A 22 13.11 -5.02 -2.56
CA PHE A 22 13.88 -6.19 -2.13
C PHE A 22 14.11 -6.18 -0.62
N LEU A 23 14.60 -5.06 -0.08
CA LEU A 23 14.76 -4.90 1.37
C LEU A 23 13.41 -5.00 2.10
N PHE A 24 12.36 -4.40 1.55
CA PHE A 24 11.01 -4.50 2.08
C PHE A 24 10.54 -5.96 2.18
N GLY A 25 10.66 -6.74 1.10
CA GLY A 25 10.29 -8.15 1.09
C GLY A 25 11.05 -8.98 2.12
N ALA A 26 12.37 -8.76 2.25
CA ALA A 26 13.21 -9.44 3.23
C ALA A 26 12.81 -9.09 4.68
N VAL A 27 12.58 -7.80 4.97
CA VAL A 27 12.14 -7.34 6.28
C VAL A 27 10.76 -7.91 6.63
N LEU A 28 9.79 -7.84 5.70
CA LEU A 28 8.44 -8.39 5.93
C LEU A 28 8.46 -9.90 6.20
N GLN A 29 9.35 -10.64 5.53
CA GLN A 29 9.50 -12.07 5.77
C GLN A 29 10.12 -12.37 7.13
N ARG A 30 11.13 -11.60 7.54
CA ARG A 30 11.79 -11.74 8.85
C ARG A 30 10.89 -11.40 10.02
N THR A 31 10.21 -10.26 9.95
CA THR A 31 9.50 -9.67 11.10
C THR A 31 8.04 -10.12 11.18
N HIS A 32 7.59 -10.93 10.22
CA HIS A 32 6.18 -11.34 10.08
C HIS A 32 5.20 -10.15 10.04
N PHE A 33 5.65 -8.99 9.57
CA PHE A 33 4.84 -7.79 9.45
C PHE A 33 3.65 -8.04 8.52
N CYS A 34 2.45 -8.04 9.09
CA CYS A 34 1.21 -8.34 8.37
C CYS A 34 0.04 -7.65 9.06
N THR A 35 -0.67 -6.78 8.34
CA THR A 35 -1.85 -6.08 8.87
C THR A 35 -2.98 -7.06 9.21
N MET A 36 -3.18 -8.10 8.39
CA MET A 36 -4.16 -9.15 8.68
C MET A 36 -3.80 -9.87 9.98
N GLY A 37 -2.53 -10.24 10.13
CA GLY A 37 -2.01 -10.88 11.34
C GLY A 37 -2.21 -10.01 12.58
N ALA A 38 -1.95 -8.69 12.47
CA ALA A 38 -2.16 -7.76 13.57
C ALA A 38 -3.63 -7.68 14.02
N VAL A 39 -4.58 -7.62 13.08
CA VAL A 39 -6.01 -7.62 13.43
C VAL A 39 -6.42 -8.98 14.02
N SER A 40 -5.92 -10.08 13.45
CA SER A 40 -6.18 -11.43 13.96
C SER A 40 -5.67 -11.62 15.38
N ASP A 41 -4.45 -11.17 15.68
CA ASP A 41 -3.85 -11.29 17.01
C ASP A 41 -4.66 -10.52 18.04
N ILE A 42 -5.18 -9.34 17.71
CA ILE A 42 -6.03 -8.56 18.60
C ILE A 42 -7.35 -9.28 18.86
N VAL A 43 -8.02 -9.74 17.80
CA VAL A 43 -9.37 -10.32 17.88
C VAL A 43 -9.36 -11.71 18.53
N ASN A 44 -8.37 -12.54 18.23
CA ASN A 44 -8.34 -13.95 18.64
C ASN A 44 -7.44 -14.22 19.85
N ILE A 45 -6.33 -13.48 20.02
CA ILE A 45 -5.28 -13.79 21.02
C ILE A 45 -5.16 -12.68 22.08
N GLY A 46 -5.56 -11.45 21.76
CA GLY A 46 -5.37 -10.25 22.58
C GLY A 46 -3.95 -9.68 22.55
N ASP A 47 -3.07 -10.12 21.62
CA ASP A 47 -1.72 -9.57 21.47
C ASP A 47 -1.70 -8.34 20.55
N TRP A 48 -1.04 -7.28 21.01
CA TRP A 48 -0.92 -6.00 20.32
C TRP A 48 0.47 -5.77 19.69
N SER A 49 1.39 -6.73 19.82
CA SER A 49 2.77 -6.62 19.33
C SER A 49 2.85 -6.24 17.84
N ARG A 50 2.16 -6.99 16.96
CA ARG A 50 2.15 -6.74 15.51
C ARG A 50 1.42 -5.46 15.14
N MET A 51 0.36 -5.09 15.87
CA MET A 51 -0.33 -3.82 15.64
C MET A 51 0.56 -2.63 15.98
N ARG A 52 1.30 -2.69 17.10
CA ARG A 52 2.28 -1.67 17.46
C ARG A 52 3.40 -1.56 16.42
N MET A 53 3.84 -2.68 15.85
CA MET A 53 4.83 -2.68 14.76
C MET A 53 4.30 -1.93 13.53
N TRP A 54 3.05 -2.18 13.16
CA TRP A 54 2.38 -1.52 12.04
C TRP A 54 2.14 -0.01 12.31
N VAL A 55 1.71 0.36 13.51
CA VAL A 55 1.51 1.77 13.92
C VAL A 55 2.83 2.52 14.01
N LEU A 56 3.92 1.89 14.46
CA LEU A 56 5.25 2.49 14.45
C LEU A 56 5.69 2.81 13.02
N ALA A 57 5.43 1.91 12.05
CA ALA A 57 5.73 2.18 10.65
C ALA A 57 4.94 3.37 10.10
N ILE A 58 3.66 3.52 10.48
CA ILE A 58 2.87 4.71 10.14
C ILE A 58 3.52 5.96 10.72
N GLY A 59 3.86 5.95 12.02
CA GLY A 59 4.46 7.09 12.69
C GLY A 59 5.77 7.54 12.05
N VAL A 60 6.66 6.59 11.74
CA VAL A 60 7.93 6.86 11.05
C VAL A 60 7.69 7.40 9.64
N ALA A 61 6.72 6.83 8.89
CA ALA A 61 6.39 7.32 7.56
C ALA A 61 5.81 8.75 7.60
N MET A 62 4.93 9.07 8.55
CA MET A 62 4.36 10.41 8.73
C MET A 62 5.44 11.45 9.05
N ILE A 63 6.36 11.12 9.97
CA ILE A 63 7.48 12.00 10.33
C ILE A 63 8.38 12.20 9.11
N GLY A 64 8.78 11.11 8.44
CA GLY A 64 9.69 11.18 7.30
C GLY A 64 9.10 11.95 6.11
N THR A 65 7.85 11.69 5.74
CA THR A 65 7.15 12.43 4.69
C THR A 65 6.97 13.91 5.07
N GLY A 66 6.69 14.21 6.34
CA GLY A 66 6.62 15.60 6.83
C GLY A 66 7.95 16.35 6.73
N VAL A 67 9.07 15.69 7.07
CA VAL A 67 10.42 16.26 6.94
C VAL A 67 10.80 16.48 5.47
N LEU A 68 10.52 15.51 4.60
CA LEU A 68 10.80 15.64 3.17
C LEU A 68 10.00 16.79 2.52
N ALA A 69 8.73 16.94 2.90
CA ALA A 69 7.88 18.00 2.40
C ALA A 69 8.33 19.39 2.90
N TRP A 70 8.77 19.48 4.15
CA TRP A 70 9.32 20.73 4.70
C TRP A 70 10.65 21.12 4.06
N ALA A 71 11.50 20.15 3.76
CA ALA A 71 12.75 20.35 3.03
C ALA A 71 12.53 20.73 1.54
N GLY A 72 11.29 20.70 1.04
CA GLY A 72 10.97 20.98 -0.36
C GLY A 72 11.42 19.88 -1.33
N LEU A 73 11.78 18.70 -0.83
CA LEU A 73 12.24 17.57 -1.65
C LEU A 73 11.09 16.86 -2.37
N ILE A 74 9.90 16.89 -1.78
CA ILE A 74 8.68 16.29 -2.32
C ILE A 74 7.51 17.25 -2.14
N ASP A 75 6.52 17.16 -3.03
CA ASP A 75 5.23 17.84 -2.88
C ASP A 75 4.11 16.81 -2.65
N PRO A 76 3.62 16.65 -1.40
CA PRO A 76 2.55 15.71 -1.08
C PRO A 76 1.23 15.97 -1.82
N THR A 77 1.00 17.16 -2.41
CA THR A 77 -0.21 17.42 -3.24
C THR A 77 -0.25 16.60 -4.50
N ARG A 78 0.93 16.30 -5.05
CA ARG A 78 1.09 15.71 -6.37
C ARG A 78 1.00 14.19 -6.31
N THR A 79 0.25 13.68 -5.33
CA THR A 79 -0.02 12.26 -5.13
C THR A 79 -1.45 11.93 -5.55
N ILE A 80 -1.73 10.64 -5.71
CA ILE A 80 -3.10 10.17 -5.94
C ILE A 80 -3.99 10.32 -4.68
N TYR A 81 -3.39 10.35 -3.49
CA TYR A 81 -4.09 10.33 -2.21
C TYR A 81 -4.69 11.70 -1.81
N THR A 82 -4.08 12.80 -2.27
CA THR A 82 -4.44 14.17 -1.87
C THR A 82 -5.33 14.89 -2.90
N SER A 83 -6.02 14.16 -3.78
CA SER A 83 -6.95 14.75 -4.76
C SER A 83 -8.04 15.60 -4.10
N ALA A 84 -8.58 16.61 -4.78
CA ALA A 84 -9.67 17.43 -4.23
C ALA A 84 -11.02 16.68 -4.11
N LYS A 85 -11.20 15.61 -4.88
CA LYS A 85 -12.40 14.77 -4.85
C LYS A 85 -12.25 13.67 -3.79
N LEU A 86 -13.01 13.78 -2.70
CA LEU A 86 -13.11 12.75 -1.66
C LEU A 86 -14.27 11.80 -1.95
N GLY A 87 -13.96 10.65 -2.54
CA GLY A 87 -14.91 9.55 -2.73
C GLY A 87 -15.14 8.77 -1.43
N TRP A 88 -15.82 9.37 -0.44
CA TRP A 88 -16.01 8.75 0.87
C TRP A 88 -16.76 7.41 0.80
N LEU A 89 -17.72 7.28 -0.13
CA LEU A 89 -18.46 6.04 -0.31
C LEU A 89 -17.57 4.95 -0.92
N SER A 90 -16.76 5.28 -1.94
CA SER A 90 -15.76 4.38 -2.51
C SER A 90 -14.70 3.97 -1.48
N ALA A 91 -14.26 4.90 -0.63
CA ALA A 91 -13.34 4.62 0.47
C ALA A 91 -13.95 3.65 1.49
N ALA A 92 -15.23 3.83 1.84
CA ALA A 92 -15.91 2.98 2.80
C ALA A 92 -16.18 1.58 2.24
N VAL A 93 -16.87 1.50 1.10
CA VAL A 93 -17.26 0.23 0.46
C VAL A 93 -16.02 -0.54 0.01
N GLY A 94 -15.08 0.14 -0.66
CA GLY A 94 -13.85 -0.47 -1.13
C GLY A 94 -12.98 -0.98 0.01
N GLY A 95 -12.85 -0.21 1.10
CA GLY A 95 -12.10 -0.63 2.28
C GLY A 95 -12.75 -1.82 2.99
N LEU A 96 -14.07 -1.82 3.17
CA LEU A 96 -14.80 -2.97 3.73
C LEU A 96 -14.61 -4.24 2.89
N MET A 97 -14.76 -4.14 1.58
CA MET A 97 -14.54 -5.27 0.65
C MET A 97 -13.10 -5.78 0.72
N PHE A 98 -12.12 -4.87 0.73
CA PHE A 98 -10.71 -5.24 0.84
C PHE A 98 -10.40 -5.92 2.18
N GLY A 99 -10.89 -5.36 3.29
CA GLY A 99 -10.75 -5.88 4.64
C GLY A 99 -11.37 -7.27 4.81
N PHE A 100 -12.54 -7.48 4.23
CA PHE A 100 -13.18 -8.79 4.24
C PHE A 100 -12.40 -9.81 3.40
N GLY A 101 -11.99 -9.39 2.19
CA GLY A 101 -11.22 -10.22 1.27
C GLY A 101 -9.86 -10.66 1.82
N MET A 102 -9.15 -9.78 2.53
CA MET A 102 -7.84 -10.11 3.10
C MET A 102 -7.88 -11.21 4.17
N VAL A 103 -9.00 -11.35 4.88
CA VAL A 103 -9.19 -12.43 5.87
C VAL A 103 -9.52 -13.75 5.15
N LEU A 104 -10.39 -13.73 4.14
CA LEU A 104 -10.69 -14.92 3.32
C LEU A 104 -9.45 -15.44 2.56
N ALA A 105 -8.66 -14.53 1.99
CA ALA A 105 -7.40 -14.85 1.30
C ALA A 105 -6.24 -15.17 2.26
N SER A 106 -6.48 -15.15 3.57
CA SER A 106 -5.47 -15.39 4.61
C SER A 106 -4.23 -14.50 4.47
N GLY A 107 -4.36 -13.28 3.94
CA GLY A 107 -3.24 -12.38 3.66
C GLY A 107 -3.67 -11.04 3.05
N CYS A 108 -2.82 -10.03 3.15
CA CYS A 108 -2.99 -8.76 2.43
C CYS A 108 -2.08 -8.70 1.19
N GLY A 109 -2.26 -7.69 0.33
CA GLY A 109 -1.51 -7.57 -0.93
C GLY A 109 0.01 -7.64 -0.77
N SER A 110 0.62 -7.06 0.27
CA SER A 110 2.07 -7.23 0.49
C SER A 110 2.43 -8.63 0.97
N LYS A 111 1.64 -9.21 1.90
CA LYS A 111 1.93 -10.53 2.47
C LYS A 111 1.77 -11.65 1.44
N THR A 112 0.86 -11.51 0.48
CA THR A 112 0.70 -12.44 -0.63
C THR A 112 2.00 -12.53 -1.46
N LEU A 113 2.63 -11.40 -1.81
CA LEU A 113 3.92 -11.40 -2.52
C LEU A 113 5.03 -12.05 -1.70
N VAL A 114 5.10 -11.72 -0.41
CA VAL A 114 6.09 -12.29 0.51
C VAL A 114 5.93 -13.82 0.61
N ARG A 115 4.68 -14.31 0.68
CA ARG A 115 4.39 -15.75 0.72
C ARG A 115 4.68 -16.45 -0.60
N ILE A 116 4.47 -15.81 -1.75
CA ILE A 116 4.91 -16.33 -3.05
C ILE A 116 6.43 -16.54 -3.02
N GLY A 117 7.19 -15.55 -2.53
CA GLY A 117 8.64 -15.67 -2.38
C GLY A 117 9.07 -16.81 -1.45
N ALA A 118 8.25 -17.14 -0.45
CA ALA A 118 8.53 -18.24 0.49
C ALA A 118 8.10 -19.64 0.00
N GLY A 119 7.45 -19.74 -1.17
CA GLY A 119 7.02 -21.02 -1.78
C GLY A 119 5.54 -21.39 -1.61
N ASN A 120 4.68 -20.46 -1.20
CA ASN A 120 3.26 -20.75 -0.97
C ASN A 120 2.43 -20.64 -2.28
N LEU A 121 1.96 -21.78 -2.80
CA LEU A 121 1.15 -21.84 -4.03
C LEU A 121 -0.23 -21.21 -3.86
N LYS A 122 -0.79 -21.19 -2.64
CA LYS A 122 -2.09 -20.54 -2.40
C LYS A 122 -2.05 -19.06 -2.72
N SER A 123 -0.93 -18.42 -2.36
CA SER A 123 -0.69 -17.01 -2.59
C SER A 123 -0.55 -16.68 -4.08
N LEU A 124 -0.11 -17.63 -4.90
CA LEU A 124 -0.09 -17.48 -6.36
C LEU A 124 -1.51 -17.39 -6.95
N VAL A 125 -2.44 -18.20 -6.46
CA VAL A 125 -3.86 -18.09 -6.86
C VAL A 125 -4.43 -16.75 -6.44
N VAL A 126 -4.20 -16.33 -5.19
CA VAL A 126 -4.63 -15.00 -4.72
C VAL A 126 -4.05 -13.90 -5.62
N PHE A 127 -2.78 -14.01 -6.04
CA PHE A 127 -2.15 -13.05 -6.94
C PHE A 127 -2.87 -12.92 -8.28
N VAL A 128 -3.21 -14.04 -8.91
CA VAL A 128 -3.93 -14.04 -10.19
C VAL A 128 -5.32 -13.42 -10.04
N PHE A 129 -6.11 -13.86 -9.06
CA PHE A 129 -7.48 -13.38 -8.89
C PHE A 129 -7.56 -11.93 -8.40
N LEU A 130 -6.64 -11.52 -7.53
CA LEU A 130 -6.49 -10.13 -7.09
C LEU A 130 -6.11 -9.24 -8.26
N GLY A 131 -5.08 -9.60 -9.03
CA GLY A 131 -4.64 -8.82 -10.18
C GLY A 131 -5.69 -8.74 -11.29
N LEU A 132 -6.37 -9.86 -11.60
CA LEU A 132 -7.47 -9.90 -12.56
C LEU A 132 -8.62 -8.99 -12.14
N SER A 133 -9.08 -9.13 -10.89
CA SER A 133 -10.17 -8.31 -10.38
C SER A 133 -9.79 -6.83 -10.29
N ALA A 134 -8.56 -6.52 -9.89
CA ALA A 134 -8.04 -5.15 -9.90
C ALA A 134 -8.02 -4.57 -11.32
N TYR A 135 -7.60 -5.34 -12.33
CA TYR A 135 -7.64 -4.90 -13.73
C TYR A 135 -9.08 -4.66 -14.21
N MET A 136 -10.01 -5.57 -13.89
CA MET A 136 -11.44 -5.41 -14.19
C MET A 136 -12.05 -4.16 -13.52
N THR A 137 -11.57 -3.76 -12.34
CA THR A 137 -12.06 -2.57 -11.64
C THR A 137 -11.41 -1.27 -12.15
N LEU A 138 -10.18 -1.35 -12.64
CA LEU A 138 -9.50 -0.21 -13.26
C LEU A 138 -10.07 0.14 -14.64
N ARG A 139 -10.26 -0.87 -15.51
CA ARG A 139 -10.56 -0.65 -16.94
C ARG A 139 -11.65 -1.57 -17.51
N GLY A 140 -12.21 -2.48 -16.72
CA GLY A 140 -13.14 -3.50 -17.19
C GLY A 140 -14.54 -3.40 -16.59
N LEU A 141 -15.20 -4.55 -16.49
CA LEU A 141 -16.61 -4.69 -16.07
C LEU A 141 -16.90 -4.03 -14.71
N PHE A 142 -16.06 -4.29 -13.70
CA PHE A 142 -16.25 -3.70 -12.37
C PHE A 142 -15.98 -2.19 -12.36
N GLY A 143 -15.16 -1.69 -13.28
CA GLY A 143 -14.94 -0.27 -13.46
C GLY A 143 -16.21 0.49 -13.84
N VAL A 144 -17.03 -0.09 -14.73
CA VAL A 144 -18.31 0.52 -15.14
C VAL A 144 -19.26 0.65 -13.95
N VAL A 145 -19.37 -0.41 -13.13
CA VAL A 145 -20.20 -0.39 -11.93
C VAL A 145 -19.66 0.62 -10.92
N ARG A 146 -18.35 0.59 -10.65
CA ARG A 146 -17.70 1.49 -9.69
C ARG A 146 -17.91 2.96 -10.04
N VAL A 147 -17.64 3.34 -11.28
CA VAL A 147 -17.70 4.74 -11.74
C VAL A 147 -19.13 5.28 -11.67
N ASN A 148 -20.11 4.45 -12.03
CA ASN A 148 -21.52 4.86 -12.06
C ASN A 148 -22.25 4.76 -10.70
N THR A 149 -21.63 4.17 -9.67
CA THR A 149 -22.27 3.98 -8.36
C THR A 149 -21.49 4.67 -7.25
N VAL A 150 -20.42 4.04 -6.76
CA VAL A 150 -19.68 4.50 -5.58
C VAL A 150 -18.85 5.76 -5.85
N ASP A 151 -18.22 5.88 -7.03
CA ASP A 151 -17.40 7.06 -7.38
C ASP A 151 -18.25 8.29 -7.74
N ALA A 152 -19.56 8.10 -8.01
CA ALA A 152 -20.51 9.18 -8.23
C ALA A 152 -20.84 9.90 -6.92
N VAL A 153 -20.79 9.20 -5.78
CA VAL A 153 -21.05 9.76 -4.45
C VAL A 153 -19.73 10.22 -3.83
N ALA A 154 -19.35 11.46 -4.14
CA ALA A 154 -18.13 12.08 -3.63
C ALA A 154 -18.39 13.51 -3.17
N VAL A 155 -17.57 13.97 -2.23
CA VAL A 155 -17.53 15.37 -1.80
C VAL A 155 -16.33 16.02 -2.47
N THR A 156 -16.55 17.09 -3.22
CA THR A 156 -15.47 17.92 -3.77
C THR A 156 -15.12 19.00 -2.76
N LEU A 157 -13.90 18.95 -2.23
CA LEU A 157 -13.42 19.96 -1.30
C LEU A 157 -12.87 21.19 -2.07
N PRO A 158 -12.86 22.38 -1.46
CA PRO A 158 -12.27 23.58 -2.06
C PRO A 158 -10.76 23.49 -2.30
N SER A 159 -10.08 22.59 -1.59
CA SER A 159 -8.65 22.27 -1.74
C SER A 159 -8.41 20.76 -1.85
N THR A 160 -7.13 20.39 -1.86
CA THR A 160 -6.66 19.01 -1.65
C THR A 160 -7.15 18.44 -0.31
N GLN A 161 -7.43 17.14 -0.28
CA GLN A 161 -8.02 16.44 0.87
C GLN A 161 -7.03 16.08 2.00
N ASP A 162 -5.89 16.76 2.07
CA ASP A 162 -4.89 16.57 3.13
C ASP A 162 -5.14 17.52 4.31
N LEU A 163 -4.90 17.02 5.53
CA LEU A 163 -5.09 17.80 6.75
C LEU A 163 -4.31 19.14 6.73
N PRO A 164 -3.04 19.20 6.26
CA PRO A 164 -2.29 20.45 6.23
C PRO A 164 -2.92 21.52 5.33
N SER A 165 -3.42 21.18 4.14
CA SER A 165 -4.14 22.14 3.29
C SER A 165 -5.44 22.65 3.90
N LEU A 166 -6.21 21.75 4.52
CA LEU A 166 -7.48 22.13 5.16
C LEU A 166 -7.26 23.05 6.37
N VAL A 167 -6.24 22.74 7.18
CA VAL A 167 -5.84 23.59 8.32
C VAL A 167 -5.20 24.89 7.86
N ALA A 168 -4.42 24.88 6.77
CA ALA A 168 -3.83 26.08 6.20
C ALA A 168 -4.90 27.08 5.75
N GLN A 169 -6.00 26.61 5.14
CA GLN A 169 -7.12 27.47 4.79
C GLN A 169 -7.79 28.13 6.01
N ALA A 170 -7.90 27.39 7.12
CA ALA A 170 -8.52 27.90 8.34
C ALA A 170 -7.61 28.84 9.15
N THR A 171 -6.29 28.64 9.09
CA THR A 171 -5.31 29.33 9.97
C THR A 171 -4.41 30.34 9.26
N GLY A 172 -4.35 30.32 7.92
CA GLY A 172 -3.45 31.16 7.13
C GLY A 172 -1.97 30.81 7.23
N MET A 173 -1.60 29.72 7.91
CA MET A 173 -0.21 29.30 8.12
C MET A 173 0.37 28.63 6.86
N ALA A 174 1.69 28.79 6.66
CA ALA A 174 2.41 28.12 5.59
C ALA A 174 2.25 26.58 5.68
N ARG A 175 1.76 25.99 4.59
CA ARG A 175 1.44 24.56 4.51
C ARG A 175 2.62 23.65 4.84
N SER A 176 3.83 23.97 4.38
CA SER A 176 5.03 23.16 4.65
C SER A 176 5.32 23.03 6.15
N THR A 177 5.05 24.09 6.92
CA THR A 177 5.19 24.09 8.38
C THR A 177 4.10 23.25 9.03
N LEU A 178 2.86 23.33 8.53
CA LEU A 178 1.75 22.50 9.01
C LEU A 178 1.94 21.01 8.69
N GLN A 179 2.48 20.67 7.52
CA GLN A 179 2.80 19.29 7.15
C GLN A 179 3.84 18.70 8.12
N LEU A 180 4.89 19.47 8.43
CA LEU A 180 5.90 19.05 9.40
C LEU A 180 5.31 18.93 10.81
N ALA A 181 4.59 19.95 11.27
CA ALA A 181 4.03 19.99 12.61
C ALA A 181 3.05 18.84 12.84
N LEU A 182 2.11 18.62 11.91
CA LEU A 182 1.15 17.52 12.00
C LEU A 182 1.83 16.15 11.84
N GLY A 183 2.81 16.04 10.94
CA GLY A 183 3.60 14.81 10.77
C GLY A 183 4.37 14.44 12.04
N LEU A 184 5.02 15.41 12.69
CA LEU A 184 5.76 15.24 13.95
C LEU A 184 4.83 14.95 15.12
N VAL A 185 3.73 15.68 15.26
CA VAL A 185 2.79 15.50 16.38
C VAL A 185 2.06 14.17 16.26
N LEU A 186 1.37 13.93 15.14
CA LEU A 186 0.58 12.70 14.98
C LEU A 186 1.49 11.48 14.84
N GLY A 187 2.55 11.57 14.02
CA GLY A 187 3.50 10.48 13.86
C GLY A 187 4.29 10.20 15.14
N GLY A 188 4.66 11.24 15.90
CA GLY A 188 5.33 11.13 17.19
C GLY A 188 4.44 10.49 18.25
N VAL A 189 3.17 10.89 18.35
CA VAL A 189 2.21 10.27 19.28
C VAL A 189 2.03 8.78 18.97
N LEU A 190 1.89 8.42 17.70
CA LEU A 190 1.77 7.01 17.28
C LEU A 190 3.04 6.21 17.57
N ALA A 191 4.22 6.79 17.30
CA ALA A 191 5.50 6.15 17.59
C ALA A 191 5.73 5.96 19.10
N VAL A 192 5.45 6.98 19.91
CA VAL A 192 5.55 6.90 21.38
C VAL A 192 4.58 5.86 21.93
N TRP A 193 3.32 5.86 21.47
CA TRP A 193 2.33 4.85 21.88
C TRP A 193 2.79 3.43 21.56
N ALA A 194 3.37 3.20 20.37
CA ALA A 194 3.91 1.90 20.00
C ALA A 194 5.08 1.50 20.92
N LEU A 195 6.01 2.42 21.20
CA LEU A 195 7.21 2.19 22.00
C LEU A 195 6.95 2.07 23.51
N LEU A 196 5.82 2.58 24.02
CA LEU A 196 5.39 2.39 25.40
C LEU A 196 4.81 1.00 25.66
N GLY A 197 4.69 0.17 24.63
CA GLY A 197 4.23 -1.19 24.77
C GLY A 197 5.16 -2.11 25.56
N ASN A 198 4.63 -2.72 26.63
CA ASN A 198 5.32 -3.79 27.36
C ASN A 198 5.70 -4.92 26.39
N GLY A 199 6.99 -5.31 26.39
CA GLY A 199 7.51 -6.37 25.52
C GLY A 199 7.64 -6.02 24.03
N PHE A 200 7.28 -4.79 23.61
CA PHE A 200 7.34 -4.41 22.21
C PHE A 200 8.76 -4.09 21.73
N ARG A 201 9.66 -3.63 22.62
CA ARG A 201 11.02 -3.16 22.29
C ARG A 201 11.99 -4.32 22.02
N THR A 202 11.67 -5.15 21.04
CA THR A 202 12.54 -6.22 20.53
C THR A 202 13.13 -5.79 19.19
N PHE A 203 14.25 -6.41 18.81
CA PHE A 203 14.94 -6.09 17.56
C PHE A 203 14.01 -6.25 16.34
N ASP A 204 13.26 -7.35 16.24
CA ASP A 204 12.41 -7.62 15.08
C ASP A 204 11.19 -6.67 15.01
N ASN A 205 10.63 -6.26 16.16
CA ASN A 205 9.54 -5.29 16.21
C ASN A 205 10.00 -3.89 15.79
N LEU A 206 11.17 -3.46 16.27
CA LEU A 206 11.74 -2.17 15.87
C LEU A 206 12.18 -2.20 14.41
N LEU A 207 12.80 -3.29 13.95
CA LEU A 207 13.16 -3.48 12.55
C LEU A 207 11.92 -3.41 11.66
N GLY A 208 10.86 -4.12 12.02
CA GLY A 208 9.62 -4.14 11.24
C GLY A 208 8.93 -2.78 11.18
N GLY A 209 8.85 -2.05 12.30
CA GLY A 209 8.23 -0.72 12.31
C GLY A 209 9.09 0.35 11.62
N VAL A 210 10.34 0.50 12.05
CA VAL A 210 11.22 1.57 11.56
C VAL A 210 11.65 1.33 10.12
N ALA A 211 12.09 0.12 9.76
CA ALA A 211 12.57 -0.13 8.41
C ALA A 211 11.43 -0.02 7.38
N VAL A 212 10.24 -0.53 7.69
CA VAL A 212 9.08 -0.37 6.78
C VAL A 212 8.72 1.10 6.62
N GLY A 213 8.65 1.87 7.71
CA GLY A 213 8.38 3.30 7.64
C GLY A 213 9.43 4.05 6.81
N LEU A 214 10.72 3.78 7.03
CA LEU A 214 11.82 4.39 6.27
C LEU A 214 11.80 3.99 4.78
N ILE A 215 11.39 2.76 4.45
CA ILE A 215 11.25 2.34 3.05
C ILE A 215 10.13 3.11 2.36
N ILE A 216 8.99 3.36 3.03
CA ILE A 216 7.91 4.19 2.47
C ILE A 216 8.41 5.60 2.17
N VAL A 217 9.19 6.18 3.08
CA VAL A 217 9.84 7.49 2.93
C VAL A 217 10.86 7.46 1.78
N GLY A 218 11.70 6.42 1.70
CA GLY A 218 12.64 6.22 0.60
C GLY A 218 11.95 6.11 -0.75
N MET A 219 10.79 5.47 -0.82
CA MET A 219 9.99 5.39 -2.03
C MET A 219 9.43 6.74 -2.45
N TRP A 220 9.05 7.61 -1.49
CA TRP A 220 8.69 9.01 -1.80
C TRP A 220 9.87 9.80 -2.38
N VAL A 221 11.10 9.56 -1.91
CA VAL A 221 12.30 10.18 -2.50
C VAL A 221 12.56 9.65 -3.92
N VAL A 222 12.43 8.34 -4.13
CA VAL A 222 12.66 7.73 -5.44
C VAL A 222 11.66 8.24 -6.48
N SER A 223 10.36 8.29 -6.15
CA SER A 223 9.36 8.77 -7.10
C SER A 223 9.28 10.30 -7.18
N GLY A 224 9.37 10.99 -6.04
CA GLY A 224 9.11 12.41 -5.92
C GLY A 224 10.30 13.33 -6.11
N HIS A 225 11.52 12.84 -5.88
CA HIS A 225 12.74 13.62 -6.03
C HIS A 225 13.59 13.11 -7.19
N LEU A 226 13.93 11.83 -7.22
CA LEU A 226 14.74 11.23 -8.29
C LEU A 226 13.96 11.07 -9.59
N GLY A 227 12.66 10.76 -9.50
CA GLY A 227 11.77 10.59 -10.64
C GLY A 227 11.05 11.86 -11.10
N TYR A 228 11.27 13.01 -10.44
CA TYR A 228 10.60 14.26 -10.80
C TYR A 228 11.40 15.01 -11.88
N VAL A 229 10.76 15.20 -13.03
CA VAL A 229 11.27 16.01 -14.13
C VAL A 229 10.35 17.22 -14.27
N PRO A 230 10.87 18.45 -14.02
CA PRO A 230 10.05 19.68 -14.04
C PRO A 230 9.42 19.96 -15.41
N GLU A 231 10.14 19.69 -16.50
CA GLU A 231 9.65 19.88 -17.87
C GLU A 231 10.19 18.74 -18.75
N ASP A 232 9.30 17.92 -19.31
CA ASP A 232 9.69 16.96 -20.34
C ASP A 232 10.06 17.71 -21.64
N PRO A 233 11.22 17.45 -22.27
CA PRO A 233 11.61 18.05 -23.54
C PRO A 233 10.60 17.88 -24.69
N ASN A 234 9.72 16.86 -24.62
CA ASN A 234 8.78 16.51 -25.68
C ASN A 234 7.35 17.01 -25.43
N THR A 235 6.91 17.10 -24.17
CA THR A 235 5.53 17.48 -23.83
C THR A 235 5.42 18.80 -23.08
N LEU A 236 6.53 19.34 -22.55
CA LEU A 236 6.58 20.55 -21.70
C LEU A 236 5.66 20.45 -20.47
N GLU A 237 5.29 19.23 -20.07
CA GLU A 237 4.51 18.95 -18.87
C GLU A 237 5.42 18.37 -17.77
N GLU A 238 4.99 18.53 -16.52
CA GLU A 238 5.67 17.94 -15.36
C GLU A 238 5.51 16.42 -15.40
N LEU A 239 6.62 15.68 -15.38
CA LEU A 239 6.62 14.22 -15.50
C LEU A 239 7.19 13.55 -14.24
N PHE A 240 6.47 12.55 -13.75
CA PHE A 240 6.96 11.59 -12.76
C PHE A 240 7.37 10.29 -13.47
N VAL A 241 8.68 10.12 -13.69
CA VAL A 241 9.26 9.05 -14.49
C VAL A 241 8.92 7.67 -13.93
N ALA A 242 8.55 6.73 -14.81
CA ALA A 242 8.23 5.33 -14.48
C ALA A 242 7.05 5.13 -13.50
N THR A 243 6.16 6.11 -13.32
CA THR A 243 4.94 5.98 -12.51
C THR A 243 3.74 5.56 -13.37
N ASN A 244 2.77 4.85 -12.80
CA ASN A 244 1.56 4.47 -13.55
C ASN A 244 0.47 5.55 -13.53
N SER A 245 0.40 6.35 -12.46
CA SER A 245 -0.60 7.40 -12.30
C SER A 245 -0.18 8.76 -12.87
N GLY A 246 1.06 8.90 -13.34
CA GLY A 246 1.61 10.20 -13.74
C GLY A 246 1.78 11.17 -12.56
N ARG A 247 1.83 10.63 -11.35
CA ARG A 247 1.91 11.36 -10.08
C ARG A 247 2.94 10.71 -9.19
N MET A 248 3.33 11.40 -8.13
CA MET A 248 4.20 10.83 -7.11
C MET A 248 3.52 9.63 -6.44
N GLU A 249 4.20 8.47 -6.47
CA GLU A 249 3.71 7.18 -5.97
C GLU A 249 4.65 6.62 -4.90
N SER A 250 4.08 6.02 -3.86
CA SER A 250 4.83 5.15 -2.94
C SER A 250 4.22 3.75 -2.95
N LEU A 251 4.64 2.86 -2.05
CA LEU A 251 4.26 1.45 -2.13
C LEU A 251 2.75 1.26 -2.01
N SER A 252 2.21 0.45 -2.91
CA SER A 252 0.84 -0.04 -2.92
C SER A 252 0.83 -1.42 -3.59
N PHE A 253 -0.10 -2.29 -3.22
CA PHE A 253 -0.10 -3.70 -3.64
C PHE A 253 -1.47 -4.16 -4.13
N VAL A 254 -2.13 -3.33 -4.94
CA VAL A 254 -3.38 -3.67 -5.65
C VAL A 254 -3.23 -3.41 -7.14
N ALA A 255 -3.14 -2.14 -7.55
CA ALA A 255 -2.94 -1.79 -8.96
C ALA A 255 -1.64 -2.39 -9.55
N PRO A 256 -0.52 -2.46 -8.80
CA PRO A 256 0.69 -3.13 -9.31
C PRO A 256 0.52 -4.61 -9.68
N TYR A 257 -0.41 -5.34 -9.05
CA TYR A 257 -0.71 -6.71 -9.46
C TYR A 257 -1.33 -6.73 -10.85
N ALA A 258 -2.32 -5.85 -11.08
CA ALA A 258 -2.98 -5.70 -12.37
C ALA A 258 -1.97 -5.30 -13.46
N TYR A 259 -1.09 -4.33 -13.18
CA TYR A 259 -0.06 -3.90 -14.13
C TYR A 259 0.99 -4.98 -14.41
N THR A 260 1.35 -5.78 -13.41
CA THR A 260 2.29 -6.89 -13.59
C THR A 260 1.69 -7.97 -14.48
N LEU A 261 0.42 -8.33 -14.27
CA LEU A 261 -0.28 -9.29 -15.14
C LEU A 261 -0.44 -8.74 -16.56
N ASP A 262 -0.86 -7.48 -16.70
CA ASP A 262 -1.00 -6.81 -18.00
C ASP A 262 0.34 -6.79 -18.77
N TRP A 263 1.43 -6.45 -18.09
CA TRP A 263 2.78 -6.46 -18.67
C TRP A 263 3.24 -7.87 -19.05
N LEU A 264 2.96 -8.90 -18.24
CA LEU A 264 3.29 -10.29 -18.59
C LEU A 264 2.48 -10.80 -19.79
N MET A 265 1.19 -10.44 -19.87
CA MET A 265 0.32 -10.84 -20.98
C MET A 265 0.67 -10.11 -22.28
N MET A 266 1.05 -8.83 -22.19
CA MET A 266 1.33 -7.96 -23.34
C MET A 266 2.82 -7.65 -23.48
N PHE A 267 3.70 -8.56 -23.07
CA PHE A 267 5.15 -8.31 -23.00
C PHE A 267 5.78 -7.92 -24.35
N SER A 268 5.21 -8.37 -25.47
CA SER A 268 5.67 -8.01 -26.82
C SER A 268 5.32 -6.59 -27.25
N ASP A 269 4.42 -5.91 -26.53
CA ASP A 269 4.00 -4.54 -26.82
C ASP A 269 5.00 -3.54 -26.23
N LYS A 270 5.69 -2.80 -27.11
CA LYS A 270 6.69 -1.79 -26.72
C LYS A 270 6.09 -0.62 -25.94
N SER A 271 4.77 -0.42 -25.97
CA SER A 271 4.09 0.60 -25.17
C SER A 271 3.98 0.22 -23.68
N LYS A 272 4.16 -1.07 -23.34
CA LYS A 272 4.09 -1.58 -21.96
C LYS A 272 5.46 -1.55 -21.30
N VAL A 273 5.79 -0.39 -20.74
CA VAL A 273 7.06 -0.17 -20.03
C VAL A 273 7.00 -0.66 -18.57
N LEU A 274 8.18 -0.98 -18.02
CA LEU A 274 8.33 -1.25 -16.60
C LEU A 274 8.10 0.02 -15.79
N THR A 275 7.37 -0.12 -14.70
CA THR A 275 7.03 0.97 -13.79
C THR A 275 7.45 0.65 -12.36
N ILE A 276 7.46 1.66 -11.51
CA ILE A 276 7.70 1.52 -10.06
C ILE A 276 6.77 0.46 -9.46
N GLY A 277 5.49 0.45 -9.86
CA GLY A 277 4.53 -0.57 -9.46
C GLY A 277 4.98 -1.98 -9.82
N ILE A 278 5.26 -2.24 -11.09
CA ILE A 278 5.65 -3.59 -11.57
C ILE A 278 6.95 -4.04 -10.90
N VAL A 279 7.95 -3.17 -10.84
CA VAL A 279 9.25 -3.49 -10.21
C VAL A 279 9.10 -3.75 -8.71
N SER A 280 8.19 -3.04 -8.03
CA SER A 280 7.93 -3.29 -6.61
C SER A 280 7.42 -4.71 -6.35
N VAL A 281 6.60 -5.27 -7.26
CA VAL A 281 6.08 -6.63 -7.14
C VAL A 281 7.22 -7.65 -7.18
N PHE A 282 8.09 -7.55 -8.18
CA PHE A 282 9.24 -8.44 -8.33
C PHE A 282 10.26 -8.26 -7.21
N GLY A 283 10.54 -7.03 -6.79
CA GLY A 283 11.45 -6.74 -5.69
C GLY A 283 10.99 -7.38 -4.39
N VAL A 284 9.71 -7.24 -4.02
CA VAL A 284 9.18 -7.88 -2.80
C VAL A 284 9.26 -9.40 -2.85
N ILE A 285 8.90 -10.03 -3.99
CA ILE A 285 9.01 -11.49 -4.15
C ILE A 285 10.47 -11.93 -4.03
N ALA A 286 11.39 -11.26 -4.72
CA ALA A 286 12.81 -11.59 -4.72
C ALA A 286 13.44 -11.43 -3.33
N GLY A 287 13.12 -10.34 -2.63
CA GLY A 287 13.60 -10.09 -1.28
C GLY A 287 13.10 -11.12 -0.26
N ALA A 288 11.81 -11.45 -0.33
CA ALA A 288 11.23 -12.49 0.52
C ALA A 288 11.81 -13.89 0.22
N CYS A 289 12.02 -14.20 -1.06
CA CYS A 289 12.64 -15.45 -1.51
C CYS A 289 14.08 -15.57 -1.02
N ALA A 290 14.90 -14.52 -1.22
CA ALA A 290 16.28 -14.49 -0.75
C ALA A 290 16.36 -14.73 0.76
N TYR A 291 15.52 -14.03 1.54
CA TYR A 291 15.47 -14.25 2.98
C TYR A 291 15.02 -15.68 3.33
N ALA A 292 13.95 -16.19 2.71
CA ALA A 292 13.42 -17.52 2.99
C ALA A 292 14.41 -18.66 2.67
N LEU A 293 15.24 -18.50 1.64
CA LEU A 293 16.31 -19.43 1.29
C LEU A 293 17.45 -19.37 2.31
N VAL A 294 17.89 -18.17 2.70
CA VAL A 294 18.95 -17.97 3.70
C VAL A 294 18.53 -18.50 5.07
N SER A 295 17.30 -18.23 5.50
CA SER A 295 16.74 -18.72 6.76
C SER A 295 16.29 -20.18 6.71
N ARG A 296 16.40 -20.85 5.55
CA ARG A 296 15.94 -22.24 5.31
C ARG A 296 14.47 -22.46 5.69
N THR A 297 13.64 -21.43 5.53
CA THR A 297 12.19 -21.49 5.78
C THR A 297 11.38 -21.66 4.49
N PHE A 298 12.03 -21.69 3.33
CA PHE A 298 11.36 -21.91 2.05
C PHE A 298 10.69 -23.28 2.02
N ARG A 299 9.39 -23.32 1.72
CA ARG A 299 8.59 -24.55 1.68
C ARG A 299 7.50 -24.43 0.63
N TRP A 300 7.32 -25.48 -0.17
CA TRP A 300 6.20 -25.59 -1.09
C TRP A 300 4.92 -25.90 -0.31
N GLU A 301 4.02 -24.92 -0.22
CA GLU A 301 2.74 -25.06 0.48
C GLU A 301 1.59 -25.03 -0.54
N GLY A 302 0.90 -26.17 -0.69
CA GLY A 302 -0.29 -26.32 -1.53
C GLY A 302 -1.60 -26.09 -0.78
N PHE A 303 -2.73 -26.22 -1.49
CA PHE A 303 -4.08 -26.16 -0.92
C PHE A 303 -4.45 -27.44 -0.16
N GLY A 304 -5.23 -27.28 0.91
CA GLY A 304 -5.71 -28.41 1.71
C GLY A 304 -7.00 -29.02 1.19
N ASN A 305 -7.95 -28.20 0.73
CA ASN A 305 -9.26 -28.65 0.23
C ASN A 305 -9.82 -27.65 -0.82
N ALA A 306 -10.90 -28.04 -1.52
CA ALA A 306 -11.53 -27.20 -2.55
C ALA A 306 -12.13 -25.91 -1.96
N GLU A 307 -12.57 -25.96 -0.71
CA GLU A 307 -13.11 -24.80 0.00
C GLU A 307 -12.04 -23.73 0.27
N ASP A 308 -10.83 -24.14 0.67
CA ASP A 308 -9.68 -23.26 0.86
C ASP A 308 -9.33 -22.55 -0.44
N VAL A 309 -9.38 -23.26 -1.58
CA VAL A 309 -9.22 -22.66 -2.92
C VAL A 309 -10.30 -21.61 -3.17
N ALA A 310 -11.57 -21.93 -2.95
CA ALA A 310 -12.68 -21.01 -3.18
C ALA A 310 -12.57 -19.75 -2.31
N ASN A 311 -12.24 -19.89 -1.03
CA ASN A 311 -12.03 -18.76 -0.11
C ASN A 311 -10.89 -17.85 -0.58
N HIS A 312 -9.77 -18.41 -1.05
CA HIS A 312 -8.64 -17.64 -1.56
C HIS A 312 -8.97 -16.93 -2.89
N MET A 313 -9.75 -17.56 -3.78
CA MET A 313 -10.21 -16.94 -5.02
C MET A 313 -11.17 -15.78 -4.74
N VAL A 314 -12.21 -16.02 -3.93
CA VAL A 314 -13.19 -14.99 -3.54
C VAL A 314 -12.51 -13.85 -2.79
N GLY A 315 -11.61 -14.18 -1.86
CA GLY A 315 -10.81 -13.21 -1.13
C GLY A 315 -9.94 -12.36 -2.07
N GLY A 316 -9.27 -12.98 -3.04
CA GLY A 316 -8.50 -12.29 -4.07
C GLY A 316 -9.35 -11.32 -4.89
N ILE A 317 -10.53 -11.75 -5.36
CA ILE A 317 -11.46 -10.90 -6.11
C ILE A 317 -11.92 -9.70 -5.26
N LEU A 318 -12.33 -9.94 -4.00
CA LEU A 318 -12.76 -8.87 -3.10
C LEU A 318 -11.63 -7.88 -2.80
N MET A 319 -10.40 -8.35 -2.61
CA MET A 319 -9.22 -7.49 -2.45
C MET A 319 -8.92 -6.69 -3.71
N GLY A 320 -9.00 -7.29 -4.90
CA GLY A 320 -8.75 -6.61 -6.17
C GLY A 320 -9.78 -5.49 -6.41
N ALA A 321 -11.07 -5.82 -6.34
CA ALA A 321 -12.15 -4.87 -6.54
C ALA A 321 -12.20 -3.80 -5.45
N GLY A 322 -12.14 -4.21 -4.18
CA GLY A 322 -12.19 -3.30 -3.04
C GLY A 322 -10.98 -2.37 -2.99
N GLY A 323 -9.79 -2.91 -3.24
CA GLY A 323 -8.54 -2.15 -3.18
C GLY A 323 -8.43 -1.09 -4.28
N VAL A 324 -8.89 -1.36 -5.50
CA VAL A 324 -8.95 -0.32 -6.55
C VAL A 324 -10.01 0.73 -6.22
N THR A 325 -11.17 0.30 -5.72
CA THR A 325 -12.26 1.21 -5.32
C THR A 325 -11.84 2.14 -4.18
N ALA A 326 -11.06 1.64 -3.23
CA ALA A 326 -10.49 2.42 -2.13
C ALA A 326 -9.18 3.16 -2.50
N LEU A 327 -8.73 3.09 -3.77
CA LEU A 327 -7.46 3.67 -4.23
C LEU A 327 -6.21 3.17 -3.45
N GLY A 328 -6.27 1.95 -2.89
CA GLY A 328 -5.11 1.27 -2.32
C GLY A 328 -5.46 0.16 -1.33
N CYS A 329 -4.41 -0.40 -0.72
CA CYS A 329 -4.49 -1.45 0.29
C CYS A 329 -4.01 -0.96 1.67
N THR A 330 -3.78 -1.89 2.60
CA THR A 330 -3.20 -1.57 3.92
C THR A 330 -1.81 -0.91 3.86
N ILE A 331 -1.00 -1.17 2.83
CA ILE A 331 0.25 -0.44 2.62
C ILE A 331 0.00 0.87 1.87
N GLY A 332 -0.75 0.81 0.76
CA GLY A 332 -1.04 1.99 -0.08
C GLY A 332 -1.79 3.07 0.66
N GLN A 333 -2.97 2.77 1.21
CA GLN A 333 -3.74 3.74 1.99
C GLN A 333 -3.25 3.81 3.43
N GLY A 334 -2.96 2.67 4.05
CA GLY A 334 -2.65 2.64 5.48
C GLY A 334 -1.25 3.15 5.87
N LEU A 335 -0.24 3.04 5.01
CA LEU A 335 1.10 3.62 5.25
C LEU A 335 1.35 4.82 4.33
N SER A 336 1.33 4.61 3.02
CA SER A 336 1.68 5.67 2.05
C SER A 336 0.69 6.84 2.11
N GLY A 337 -0.62 6.57 2.06
CA GLY A 337 -1.66 7.60 2.12
C GLY A 337 -1.78 8.30 3.48
N VAL A 338 -1.71 7.54 4.59
CA VAL A 338 -1.68 8.16 5.92
C VAL A 338 -0.42 9.01 6.12
N SER A 339 0.73 8.63 5.54
CA SER A 339 1.96 9.43 5.62
C SER A 339 1.83 10.81 4.97
N THR A 340 0.93 10.98 4.00
CA THR A 340 0.65 12.29 3.38
C THR A 340 -0.44 13.07 4.13
N LEU A 341 -0.97 12.52 5.23
CA LEU A 341 -2.07 13.10 6.02
C LEU A 341 -3.37 13.26 5.23
N ALA A 342 -3.61 12.40 4.23
CA ALA A 342 -4.82 12.41 3.43
C ALA A 342 -6.04 11.91 4.22
N LEU A 343 -7.12 12.68 4.24
CA LEU A 343 -8.35 12.35 4.98
C LEU A 343 -8.97 11.04 4.51
N GLY A 344 -9.01 10.81 3.19
CA GLY A 344 -9.52 9.57 2.60
C GLY A 344 -8.78 8.33 3.08
N SER A 345 -7.47 8.43 3.34
CA SER A 345 -6.66 7.31 3.81
C SER A 345 -7.05 6.84 5.21
N PHE A 346 -7.43 7.76 6.10
CA PHE A 346 -7.95 7.41 7.43
C PHE A 346 -9.30 6.69 7.35
N ILE A 347 -10.19 7.13 6.45
CA ILE A 347 -11.49 6.48 6.22
C ILE A 347 -11.25 5.06 5.70
N VAL A 348 -10.41 4.90 4.66
CA VAL A 348 -10.10 3.59 4.10
C VAL A 348 -9.48 2.68 5.15
N LEU A 349 -8.57 3.19 5.97
CA LEU A 349 -7.95 2.39 7.01
C LEU A 349 -8.97 1.87 8.03
N ALA A 350 -9.85 2.75 8.52
CA ALA A 350 -10.90 2.37 9.45
C ALA A 350 -11.84 1.32 8.86
N THR A 351 -12.22 1.47 7.58
CA THR A 351 -13.12 0.53 6.90
C THR A 351 -12.44 -0.79 6.54
N ILE A 352 -11.15 -0.81 6.23
CA ILE A 352 -10.37 -2.05 6.09
C ILE A 352 -10.36 -2.83 7.41
N ILE A 353 -10.07 -2.16 8.53
CA ILE A 353 -10.04 -2.82 9.85
C ILE A 353 -11.44 -3.35 10.19
N ALA A 354 -12.49 -2.54 9.96
CA ALA A 354 -13.88 -2.97 10.18
C ALA A 354 -14.24 -4.19 9.30
N GLY A 355 -13.87 -4.18 8.02
CA GLY A 355 -14.10 -5.30 7.11
C GLY A 355 -13.38 -6.58 7.54
N ALA A 356 -12.14 -6.46 8.05
CA ALA A 356 -11.40 -7.59 8.58
C ALA A 356 -12.06 -8.16 9.85
N ILE A 357 -12.49 -7.31 10.79
CA ILE A 357 -13.22 -7.75 11.99
C ILE A 357 -14.52 -8.47 11.61
N LEU A 358 -15.27 -7.95 10.64
CA LEU A 358 -16.49 -8.58 10.14
C LEU A 358 -16.21 -9.97 9.54
N ALA A 359 -15.13 -10.10 8.77
CA ALA A 359 -14.75 -11.39 8.21
C ALA A 359 -14.31 -12.41 9.27
N PHE A 360 -13.58 -11.99 10.31
CA PHE A 360 -13.25 -12.88 11.42
C PHE A 360 -14.51 -13.36 12.15
N LYS A 361 -15.45 -12.45 12.45
CA LYS A 361 -16.74 -12.83 13.04
C LYS A 361 -17.54 -13.78 12.15
N TYR A 362 -17.53 -13.55 10.85
CA TYR A 362 -18.16 -14.44 9.87
C TYR A 362 -17.53 -15.84 9.87
N GLN A 363 -16.19 -15.93 9.86
CA GLN A 363 -15.49 -17.22 9.93
C GLN A 363 -15.79 -17.96 11.23
N MET A 364 -15.78 -17.26 12.38
CA MET A 364 -16.13 -17.85 13.67
C MET A 364 -17.56 -18.38 13.70
N TRP A 365 -18.54 -17.55 13.31
CA TRP A 365 -19.94 -17.96 13.24
C TRP A 365 -20.15 -19.18 12.34
N ARG A 366 -19.44 -19.21 11.20
CA ARG A 366 -19.53 -20.34 10.27
C ARG A 366 -18.95 -21.61 10.88
N LEU A 367 -17.80 -21.54 11.54
CA LEU A 367 -17.19 -22.70 12.23
C LEU A 367 -18.11 -23.22 13.34
N GLU A 368 -18.73 -22.34 14.12
CA GLU A 368 -19.71 -22.70 15.16
C GLU A 368 -20.97 -23.35 14.56
N SER A 369 -21.45 -22.87 13.41
CA SER A 369 -22.64 -23.43 12.75
C SER A 369 -22.43 -24.81 12.11
N MET A 370 -21.18 -25.21 11.90
CA MET A 370 -20.80 -26.50 11.33
C MET A 370 -20.42 -27.55 12.39
N ALA A 371 -20.29 -27.13 13.66
CA ALA A 371 -19.95 -27.98 14.81
C ALA A 371 -21.21 -28.58 15.45
#